data_AF-A0A8S0SGZ0-F1
#
_entry.id   AF-A0A8S0SGZ0-F1
#
_cell.length_a   1.000
_cell.length_b   1.000
_cell.length_c   1.000
_cell.angle_alpha   90.00
_cell.angle_beta   90.00
_cell.angle_gamma   90.00
#
_symmetry.space_group_name_H-M   'P 1'
#
loop_
_entity.id
_entity.type
_entity.pdbx_description
1 polymer ?
#
loop_
_entity_poly.entity_id
_entity_poly.type
_entity_poly.pdbx_seq_one_letter_code
_entity_poly.pdbx_strand_id
1 'polypeptide(L)'
;MAASLHVSGFKTPYPAGTSCLRPVWSYPRLNFSVSAAPAYELCTSLKGSCREQALRVSCEAGKVDVLERHGTENQGSEEIANELTCVMKFGGSSVASADRMREVADLILSFPEERPVIVLSALGKTTNKLLMAGEKAVSCGVSNVSDLEELAFVKDLHLRTVDELGVERSTISKHLFELEQLLNGIAMMKELTPRTKDYLVSFGECMSTRIFSAYLNKIGVKSRQYDAFDIGFITTDEFTNADILEATYPAVAKRLHGDWVKDPAIPVVTGFLGKGWRTCAVTTLGRGGSDLTATTIGKALGLGEIQVWKDVDGVLTCDPNIYPQAEPVPYLTFDEAAELAYFGAQVLHPQSMRPAREGDIPVRVKNSYNPKAPGTLITRARDMSQAVLTSIVLKRNVTMLDIVSTRMLGQFGFLAKVFSIFEELGISVDVVATSEVSISLTLDPSKLWSRELIQQASELDHVVEELEKIAVVNLLQHRSIISLIGNVQRSSLILEKAFHVLRTNGVNVQMISQGASKVNISLIVNDSEAEQCVRALHSSFFESDISELVSGNGSIDGWKPT
;
A
#
# COMPACT_ATOMS: atom_id res chain seq x y z
N MET A 1 -45.03 41.46 28.07
CA MET A 1 -44.86 41.31 29.53
C MET A 1 -43.60 40.49 29.76
N ALA A 2 -42.72 40.95 30.68
CA ALA A 2 -41.53 40.31 31.29
C ALA A 2 -40.66 39.30 30.48
N ALA A 3 -39.32 39.30 30.52
CA ALA A 3 -38.27 40.23 30.99
C ALA A 3 -36.94 39.56 30.56
N SER A 4 -36.08 40.12 29.68
CA SER A 4 -35.07 41.18 29.92
C SER A 4 -34.00 40.76 30.97
N LEU A 5 -32.68 40.90 30.81
CA LEU A 5 -31.82 41.80 29.99
C LEU A 5 -30.60 41.03 29.41
N HIS A 6 -29.92 41.37 28.29
CA HIS A 6 -29.27 42.63 27.84
C HIS A 6 -28.08 43.10 28.72
N VAL A 7 -26.97 43.68 28.20
CA VAL A 7 -26.29 43.57 26.88
C VAL A 7 -24.84 44.12 26.96
N SER A 8 -24.07 43.93 25.89
CA SER A 8 -22.66 44.28 25.62
C SER A 8 -22.15 45.72 25.83
N GLY A 9 -20.81 45.86 25.97
CA GLY A 9 -19.98 46.89 25.31
C GLY A 9 -19.05 47.71 26.23
N PHE A 10 -17.94 48.34 25.80
CA PHE A 10 -16.99 48.21 24.67
C PHE A 10 -15.86 49.28 24.86
N LYS A 11 -14.57 48.90 24.76
CA LYS A 11 -13.35 49.69 24.36
C LYS A 11 -12.77 50.94 25.13
N THR A 12 -11.46 50.80 25.47
CA THR A 12 -10.29 51.76 25.33
C THR A 12 -10.15 53.02 26.22
N PRO A 13 -8.94 53.65 26.41
CA PRO A 13 -7.58 53.44 25.82
C PRO A 13 -6.35 53.40 26.81
N TYR A 14 -5.12 53.38 26.25
CA TYR A 14 -3.73 53.49 26.83
C TYR A 14 -3.42 54.87 27.52
N PRO A 15 -2.30 55.13 28.28
CA PRO A 15 -0.87 54.78 27.95
C PRO A 15 0.20 54.57 29.08
N ALA A 16 1.41 54.14 28.62
CA ALA A 16 2.80 54.41 29.08
C ALA A 16 3.34 54.10 30.51
N GLY A 17 4.60 53.62 30.59
CA GLY A 17 5.60 54.10 31.58
C GLY A 17 6.38 53.11 32.47
N THR A 18 7.66 52.86 32.13
CA THR A 18 8.84 52.62 33.02
C THR A 18 8.85 51.59 34.18
N SER A 19 9.63 50.52 33.96
CA SER A 19 10.68 49.89 34.79
C SER A 19 10.80 50.05 36.33
N CYS A 20 11.24 48.94 36.96
CA CYS A 20 12.08 48.81 38.18
C CYS A 20 11.43 48.83 39.59
N LEU A 21 11.15 47.64 40.16
CA LEU A 21 11.91 46.98 41.27
C LEU A 21 11.12 45.84 41.97
N ARG A 22 11.86 44.90 42.58
CA ARG A 22 11.44 43.73 43.40
C ARG A 22 10.84 44.19 44.76
N PRO A 23 10.11 43.36 45.59
CA PRO A 23 10.46 41.94 45.89
C PRO A 23 9.40 40.91 46.42
N VAL A 24 9.84 39.63 46.44
CA VAL A 24 9.70 38.61 47.53
C VAL A 24 8.42 37.73 47.73
N TRP A 25 8.66 36.39 47.60
CA TRP A 25 7.99 35.18 48.19
C TRP A 25 6.60 34.75 47.62
N SER A 26 6.19 33.46 47.56
CA SER A 26 6.76 32.16 48.04
C SER A 26 6.32 30.91 47.21
N TYR A 27 7.14 29.84 47.32
CA TYR A 27 7.00 28.37 47.07
C TYR A 27 5.68 27.66 46.61
N PRO A 28 5.73 26.36 46.16
CA PRO A 28 6.86 25.52 45.70
C PRO A 28 6.64 24.75 44.36
N ARG A 29 7.74 24.26 43.75
CA ARG A 29 7.76 23.04 42.90
C ARG A 29 8.91 22.13 43.36
N LEU A 30 8.69 20.83 43.46
CA LEU A 30 9.70 19.84 43.80
C LEU A 30 10.19 19.11 42.54
N ASN A 31 11.49 19.19 42.27
CA ASN A 31 12.21 18.27 41.39
C ASN A 31 12.88 17.21 42.27
N PHE A 32 13.00 15.98 41.77
CA PHE A 32 13.91 14.98 42.35
C PHE A 32 14.87 14.44 41.29
N SER A 33 16.16 14.64 41.55
CA SER A 33 17.28 13.95 40.94
C SER A 33 17.59 12.67 41.72
N VAL A 34 18.15 11.66 41.07
CA VAL A 34 18.59 10.41 41.71
C VAL A 34 20.12 10.43 41.90
N SER A 35 20.56 10.17 43.13
CA SER A 35 21.94 9.82 43.50
C SER A 35 21.89 8.78 44.62
N ALA A 36 22.93 7.96 44.77
CA ALA A 36 22.87 6.66 45.45
C ALA A 36 23.47 6.62 46.87
N ALA A 37 22.90 5.73 47.70
CA ALA A 37 23.47 5.10 48.92
C ALA A 37 23.72 6.01 50.16
N PRO A 38 23.87 5.45 51.39
CA PRO A 38 23.92 4.03 51.80
C PRO A 38 22.87 3.59 52.85
N ALA A 39 23.00 2.34 53.34
CA ALA A 39 22.06 1.62 54.20
C ALA A 39 22.31 1.79 55.72
N TYR A 40 21.32 1.38 56.55
CA TYR A 40 21.51 0.60 57.79
C TYR A 40 20.19 -0.06 58.27
N GLU A 41 20.19 -1.40 58.24
CA GLU A 41 19.68 -2.39 59.21
C GLU A 41 18.43 -2.16 60.11
N LEU A 42 17.52 -3.15 60.06
CA LEU A 42 17.20 -3.98 61.25
C LEU A 42 16.58 -5.33 60.83
N CYS A 43 17.00 -6.42 61.50
CA CYS A 43 16.76 -7.81 61.08
C CYS A 43 15.96 -8.61 62.13
N THR A 44 15.25 -9.67 61.69
CA THR A 44 15.05 -10.95 62.43
C THR A 44 14.32 -11.94 61.50
N SER A 45 15.01 -12.93 60.90
CA SER A 45 15.25 -14.31 61.40
C SER A 45 14.02 -15.26 61.21
N LEU A 46 14.08 -16.50 60.72
CA LEU A 46 15.13 -17.50 60.40
C LEU A 46 14.72 -18.27 59.09
N LYS A 47 15.31 -19.33 58.53
CA LYS A 47 16.49 -20.21 58.80
C LYS A 47 16.87 -20.99 57.51
N GLY A 48 18.11 -21.50 57.40
CA GLY A 48 18.50 -22.60 56.50
C GLY A 48 19.06 -22.19 55.10
N SER A 49 20.34 -21.91 54.85
CA SER A 49 21.62 -22.63 55.10
C SER A 49 22.02 -23.62 53.98
N CYS A 50 23.24 -23.62 53.39
CA CYS A 50 24.29 -22.58 53.27
C CYS A 50 25.44 -23.05 52.32
N ARG A 51 26.47 -22.19 52.15
CA ARG A 51 27.79 -22.35 51.46
C ARG A 51 27.77 -22.12 49.94
N GLU A 52 28.19 -20.97 49.40
CA GLU A 52 29.48 -20.23 49.50
C GLU A 52 30.67 -20.95 48.82
N GLN A 53 31.23 -20.36 47.76
CA GLN A 53 32.34 -19.37 47.84
C GLN A 53 32.57 -18.68 46.49
N ALA A 54 33.06 -17.45 46.52
CA ALA A 54 33.31 -16.62 45.33
C ALA A 54 34.75 -16.77 44.81
N LEU A 55 34.98 -16.54 43.50
CA LEU A 55 36.33 -16.49 42.93
C LEU A 55 36.48 -15.41 41.84
N ARG A 56 37.64 -14.74 41.90
CA ARG A 56 38.10 -13.64 41.04
C ARG A 56 38.21 -14.05 39.56
N VAL A 57 38.03 -13.07 38.69
CA VAL A 57 38.54 -13.12 37.31
C VAL A 57 39.98 -12.60 37.29
N SER A 58 40.90 -13.37 36.71
CA SER A 58 42.25 -12.96 36.33
C SER A 58 42.58 -13.59 34.98
N CYS A 59 42.91 -12.77 33.98
CA CYS A 59 43.33 -13.26 32.68
C CYS A 59 44.85 -13.44 32.63
N GLU A 60 45.32 -14.65 32.35
CA GLU A 60 46.64 -14.90 31.76
C GLU A 60 46.48 -15.73 30.48
N ALA A 61 47.46 -15.62 29.59
CA ALA A 61 47.35 -16.05 28.20
C ALA A 61 47.81 -17.50 27.98
N GLY A 62 47.22 -18.17 26.98
CA GLY A 62 47.93 -19.24 26.27
C GLY A 62 47.09 -20.40 25.73
N LYS A 63 47.18 -20.59 24.40
CA LYS A 63 46.99 -21.85 23.63
C LYS A 63 45.63 -22.57 23.70
N VAL A 64 44.88 -22.35 22.61
CA VAL A 64 44.31 -23.37 21.71
C VAL A 64 44.31 -24.82 22.21
N ASP A 65 43.12 -25.38 22.34
CA ASP A 65 42.82 -26.76 21.95
C ASP A 65 41.57 -26.75 21.05
N VAL A 66 41.60 -27.54 19.97
CA VAL A 66 40.50 -27.67 19.02
C VAL A 66 39.53 -28.71 19.52
N LEU A 67 38.36 -28.29 20.00
CA LEU A 67 37.24 -29.18 20.25
C LEU A 67 36.45 -29.38 18.95
N GLU A 68 36.77 -30.46 18.24
CA GLU A 68 35.95 -30.97 17.14
C GLU A 68 34.53 -31.23 17.65
N ARG A 69 33.55 -30.51 17.09
CA ARG A 69 32.15 -30.91 17.21
C ARG A 69 31.97 -32.17 16.37
N HIS A 70 31.98 -33.33 17.01
CA HIS A 70 31.45 -34.56 16.42
C HIS A 70 30.04 -34.27 15.88
N GLY A 71 29.85 -34.52 14.58
CA GLY A 71 28.57 -34.28 13.92
C GLY A 71 27.49 -35.23 14.44
N THR A 72 26.39 -34.68 14.92
CA THR A 72 25.10 -35.38 14.93
C THR A 72 24.59 -35.43 13.50
N GLU A 73 24.88 -36.52 12.80
CA GLU A 73 24.38 -36.75 11.45
C GLU A 73 22.86 -37.00 11.45
N ASN A 74 22.18 -36.44 10.43
CA ASN A 74 20.90 -36.86 9.89
C ASN A 74 19.69 -36.98 10.85
N GLN A 75 19.26 -35.84 11.41
CA GLN A 75 17.83 -35.57 11.65
C GLN A 75 17.35 -34.21 11.12
N GLY A 76 18.20 -33.18 11.10
CA GLY A 76 17.82 -31.83 10.64
C GLY A 76 17.64 -31.63 9.13
N SER A 77 17.97 -32.61 8.28
CA SER A 77 17.84 -32.49 6.82
C SER A 77 16.44 -32.79 6.29
N GLU A 78 15.65 -33.61 7.01
CA GLU A 78 14.26 -33.90 6.64
C GLU A 78 13.30 -32.83 7.17
N GLU A 79 13.62 -32.18 8.31
CA GLU A 79 12.80 -31.10 8.86
C GLU A 79 12.77 -29.88 7.92
N ILE A 80 13.93 -29.42 7.44
CA ILE A 80 14.03 -28.28 6.49
C ILE A 80 13.35 -28.59 5.15
N ALA A 81 13.35 -29.85 4.71
CA ALA A 81 12.76 -30.28 3.44
C ALA A 81 11.21 -30.20 3.42
N ASN A 82 10.58 -29.93 4.57
CA ASN A 82 9.14 -29.95 4.74
C ASN A 82 8.58 -28.65 5.36
N GLU A 83 9.31 -27.54 5.31
CA GLU A 83 8.83 -26.22 5.74
C GLU A 83 8.14 -25.46 4.58
N LEU A 84 7.31 -24.47 4.93
CA LEU A 84 6.73 -23.52 3.95
C LEU A 84 7.84 -22.57 3.48
N THR A 85 7.97 -22.35 2.16
CA THR A 85 9.13 -21.64 1.58
C THR A 85 8.82 -20.18 1.21
N CYS A 86 7.65 -19.93 0.62
CA CYS A 86 7.25 -18.62 0.10
C CYS A 86 5.73 -18.39 0.19
N VAL A 87 5.30 -17.16 -0.07
CA VAL A 87 3.89 -16.84 -0.36
C VAL A 87 3.75 -16.58 -1.85
N MET A 88 2.78 -17.20 -2.53
CA MET A 88 2.41 -16.88 -3.92
C MET A 88 1.04 -16.22 -3.96
N LYS A 89 1.00 -14.94 -4.32
CA LYS A 89 -0.23 -14.16 -4.46
C LYS A 89 -0.63 -14.02 -5.93
N PHE A 90 -1.90 -14.32 -6.23
CA PHE A 90 -2.48 -14.17 -7.57
C PHE A 90 -3.59 -13.10 -7.57
N GLY A 91 -3.58 -12.23 -8.58
CA GLY A 91 -4.59 -11.19 -8.77
C GLY A 91 -5.87 -11.71 -9.42
N GLY A 92 -6.92 -10.88 -9.44
CA GLY A 92 -8.22 -11.29 -10.01
C GLY A 92 -8.17 -11.64 -11.51
N SER A 93 -7.28 -11.00 -12.30
CA SER A 93 -7.03 -11.38 -13.70
C SER A 93 -6.37 -12.77 -13.84
N SER A 94 -5.50 -13.12 -12.89
CA SER A 94 -4.82 -14.42 -12.81
C SER A 94 -5.76 -15.57 -12.45
N VAL A 95 -6.97 -15.29 -11.94
CA VAL A 95 -7.99 -16.31 -11.62
C VAL A 95 -9.36 -15.95 -12.23
N ALA A 96 -9.37 -15.24 -13.37
CA ALA A 96 -10.62 -14.70 -13.95
C ALA A 96 -11.56 -15.76 -14.57
N SER A 97 -11.07 -16.97 -14.83
CA SER A 97 -11.80 -18.08 -15.47
C SER A 97 -11.26 -19.44 -15.00
N ALA A 98 -11.94 -20.53 -15.38
CA ALA A 98 -11.42 -21.89 -15.16
C ALA A 98 -10.05 -22.09 -15.82
N ASP A 99 -9.87 -21.64 -17.07
CA ASP A 99 -8.60 -21.76 -17.80
C ASP A 99 -7.44 -21.08 -17.05
N ARG A 100 -7.65 -19.84 -16.58
CA ARG A 100 -6.65 -19.12 -15.76
C ARG A 100 -6.39 -19.83 -14.43
N MET A 101 -7.38 -20.46 -13.81
CA MET A 101 -7.14 -21.32 -12.63
C MET A 101 -6.30 -22.57 -12.96
N ARG A 102 -6.48 -23.20 -14.13
CA ARG A 102 -5.62 -24.34 -14.53
C ARG A 102 -4.18 -23.87 -14.73
N GLU A 103 -3.98 -22.75 -15.41
CA GLU A 103 -2.65 -22.13 -15.58
C GLU A 103 -1.97 -21.80 -14.23
N VAL A 104 -2.72 -21.28 -13.25
CA VAL A 104 -2.18 -21.03 -11.89
C VAL A 104 -1.84 -22.33 -11.16
N ALA A 105 -2.62 -23.40 -11.32
CA ALA A 105 -2.32 -24.70 -10.74
C ALA A 105 -1.06 -25.33 -11.38
N ASP A 106 -0.97 -25.33 -12.72
CA ASP A 106 0.20 -25.80 -13.47
C ASP A 106 1.46 -25.02 -13.10
N LEU A 107 1.33 -23.70 -12.89
CA LEU A 107 2.41 -22.83 -12.44
C LEU A 107 2.92 -23.21 -11.03
N ILE A 108 2.01 -23.44 -10.07
CA ILE A 108 2.39 -23.91 -8.72
C ILE A 108 3.12 -25.27 -8.81
N LEU A 109 2.64 -26.17 -9.66
CA LEU A 109 3.24 -27.49 -9.87
C LEU A 109 4.55 -27.46 -10.66
N SER A 110 4.86 -26.37 -11.37
CA SER A 110 6.12 -26.20 -12.10
C SER A 110 7.33 -25.91 -11.20
N PHE A 111 7.09 -25.67 -9.90
CA PHE A 111 8.12 -25.47 -8.86
C PHE A 111 7.96 -26.53 -7.74
N PRO A 112 8.21 -27.83 -8.02
CA PRO A 112 7.99 -28.92 -7.05
C PRO A 112 8.91 -28.88 -5.82
N GLU A 113 9.95 -28.06 -5.83
CA GLU A 113 10.80 -27.70 -4.69
C GLU A 113 10.15 -26.68 -3.74
N GLU A 114 9.20 -25.86 -4.22
CA GLU A 114 8.52 -24.84 -3.42
C GLU A 114 7.38 -25.45 -2.59
N ARG A 115 7.15 -24.90 -1.39
CA ARG A 115 6.03 -25.21 -0.50
C ARG A 115 5.26 -23.92 -0.21
N PRO A 116 4.47 -23.41 -1.19
CA PRO A 116 3.92 -22.07 -1.10
C PRO A 116 2.66 -22.01 -0.24
N VAL A 117 2.46 -20.87 0.43
CA VAL A 117 1.13 -20.41 0.84
C VAL A 117 0.52 -19.63 -0.31
N ILE A 118 -0.66 -20.03 -0.78
CA ILE A 118 -1.37 -19.37 -1.88
C ILE A 118 -2.32 -18.32 -1.32
N VAL A 119 -2.27 -17.10 -1.87
CA VAL A 119 -3.22 -16.02 -1.56
C VAL A 119 -3.95 -15.62 -2.84
N LEU A 120 -5.28 -15.72 -2.84
CA LEU A 120 -6.10 -15.38 -4.01
C LEU A 120 -6.98 -14.17 -3.77
N SER A 121 -7.04 -13.30 -4.79
CA SER A 121 -8.11 -12.32 -4.96
C SER A 121 -9.37 -12.97 -5.58
N ALA A 122 -10.52 -12.28 -5.49
CA ALA A 122 -11.77 -12.69 -6.14
C ALA A 122 -11.64 -12.82 -7.67
N LEU A 123 -12.52 -13.60 -8.29
CA LEU A 123 -12.49 -13.87 -9.73
C LEU A 123 -12.69 -12.59 -10.56
N GLY A 124 -11.71 -12.21 -11.38
CA GLY A 124 -11.82 -11.14 -12.36
C GLY A 124 -12.33 -9.81 -11.76
N LYS A 125 -13.57 -9.45 -12.13
CA LYS A 125 -14.26 -8.20 -11.71
C LYS A 125 -15.32 -8.41 -10.63
N THR A 126 -15.37 -9.58 -9.98
CA THR A 126 -16.41 -9.94 -9.00
C THR A 126 -16.52 -8.96 -7.84
N THR A 127 -15.42 -8.47 -7.26
CA THR A 127 -15.48 -7.48 -6.16
C THR A 127 -16.25 -6.22 -6.56
N ASN A 128 -15.96 -5.67 -7.75
CA ASN A 128 -16.67 -4.49 -8.26
C ASN A 128 -18.15 -4.79 -8.53
N LYS A 129 -18.47 -5.99 -9.04
CA LYS A 129 -19.85 -6.41 -9.25
C LYS A 129 -20.63 -6.64 -7.95
N LEU A 130 -19.98 -7.14 -6.89
CA LEU A 130 -20.57 -7.24 -5.55
C LEU A 130 -20.87 -5.85 -4.97
N LEU A 131 -19.96 -4.89 -5.11
CA LEU A 131 -20.17 -3.49 -4.71
C LEU A 131 -21.37 -2.86 -5.43
N MET A 132 -21.39 -2.95 -6.77
CA MET A 132 -22.50 -2.45 -7.60
C MET A 132 -23.83 -3.15 -7.27
N ALA A 133 -23.82 -4.45 -6.95
CA ALA A 133 -25.01 -5.19 -6.55
C ALA A 133 -25.58 -4.64 -5.23
N GLY A 134 -24.73 -4.37 -4.24
CA GLY A 134 -25.14 -3.77 -2.97
C GLY A 134 -25.74 -2.37 -3.15
N GLU A 135 -25.09 -1.53 -3.96
CA GLU A 135 -25.54 -0.17 -4.26
C GLU A 135 -26.90 -0.16 -5.00
N LYS A 136 -27.07 -1.03 -6.01
CA LYS A 136 -28.37 -1.23 -6.68
C LYS A 136 -29.44 -1.86 -5.78
N ALA A 137 -29.07 -2.79 -4.89
CA ALA A 137 -30.01 -3.46 -3.99
C ALA A 137 -30.74 -2.46 -3.08
N VAL A 138 -30.03 -1.43 -2.59
CA VAL A 138 -30.63 -0.35 -1.79
C VAL A 138 -31.85 0.24 -2.49
N SER A 139 -31.79 0.56 -3.79
CA SER A 139 -32.91 1.20 -4.49
C SER A 139 -33.90 0.22 -5.16
N CYS A 140 -33.47 -0.95 -5.65
CA CYS A 140 -34.27 -1.79 -6.56
C CYS A 140 -35.58 -2.35 -5.98
N GLY A 141 -35.65 -2.59 -4.67
CA GLY A 141 -36.77 -3.27 -4.02
C GLY A 141 -36.64 -4.80 -4.01
N VAL A 142 -37.19 -5.43 -2.96
CA VAL A 142 -36.93 -6.85 -2.62
C VAL A 142 -37.31 -7.81 -3.75
N SER A 143 -38.44 -7.59 -4.41
CA SER A 143 -38.92 -8.46 -5.51
C SER A 143 -37.98 -8.52 -6.72
N ASN A 144 -37.06 -7.57 -6.84
CA ASN A 144 -36.24 -7.36 -8.03
C ASN A 144 -34.76 -7.73 -7.80
N VAL A 145 -34.41 -8.26 -6.61
CA VAL A 145 -33.01 -8.59 -6.25
C VAL A 145 -32.48 -9.77 -7.06
N SER A 146 -33.33 -10.76 -7.36
CA SER A 146 -33.01 -11.89 -8.24
C SER A 146 -32.61 -11.46 -9.65
N ASP A 147 -33.12 -10.30 -10.08
CA ASP A 147 -33.05 -9.81 -11.45
C ASP A 147 -31.87 -8.82 -11.63
N LEU A 148 -31.07 -8.59 -10.59
CA LEU A 148 -29.86 -7.77 -10.65
C LEU A 148 -28.82 -8.42 -11.57
N GLU A 149 -28.49 -7.74 -12.67
CA GLU A 149 -27.46 -8.14 -13.65
C GLU A 149 -26.12 -8.48 -12.97
N GLU A 150 -25.74 -7.73 -11.94
CA GLU A 150 -24.54 -7.98 -11.12
C GLU A 150 -24.60 -9.33 -10.39
N LEU A 151 -25.73 -9.67 -9.78
CA LEU A 151 -25.90 -10.94 -9.06
C LEU A 151 -25.93 -12.11 -10.06
N ALA A 152 -26.62 -11.94 -11.19
CA ALA A 152 -26.64 -12.91 -12.29
C ALA A 152 -25.22 -13.16 -12.82
N PHE A 153 -24.43 -12.10 -13.07
CA PHE A 153 -23.04 -12.19 -13.51
C PHE A 153 -22.17 -12.96 -12.49
N VAL A 154 -22.30 -12.66 -11.19
CA VAL A 154 -21.52 -13.35 -10.15
C VAL A 154 -21.92 -14.83 -10.07
N LYS A 155 -23.22 -15.15 -10.08
CA LYS A 155 -23.71 -16.54 -10.09
C LYS A 155 -23.21 -17.32 -11.30
N ASP A 156 -23.41 -16.80 -12.51
CA ASP A 156 -23.02 -17.43 -13.77
C ASP A 156 -21.50 -17.66 -13.84
N LEU A 157 -20.68 -16.64 -13.54
CA LEU A 157 -19.22 -16.78 -13.57
C LEU A 157 -18.71 -17.90 -12.65
N HIS A 158 -19.21 -17.98 -11.41
CA HIS A 158 -18.75 -18.99 -10.45
C HIS A 158 -19.29 -20.39 -10.77
N LEU A 159 -20.56 -20.51 -11.17
CA LEU A 159 -21.14 -21.80 -11.58
C LEU A 159 -20.42 -22.36 -12.81
N ARG A 160 -20.21 -21.54 -13.84
CA ARG A 160 -19.49 -21.94 -15.05
C ARG A 160 -18.05 -22.35 -14.75
N THR A 161 -17.33 -21.57 -13.92
CA THR A 161 -15.97 -21.91 -13.49
C THR A 161 -15.93 -23.26 -12.76
N VAL A 162 -16.90 -23.52 -11.88
CA VAL A 162 -17.01 -24.80 -11.16
C VAL A 162 -17.28 -25.95 -12.12
N ASP A 163 -18.19 -25.78 -13.10
CA ASP A 163 -18.52 -26.80 -14.09
C ASP A 163 -17.34 -27.10 -15.03
N GLU A 164 -16.63 -26.07 -15.50
CA GLU A 164 -15.46 -26.17 -16.39
C GLU A 164 -14.24 -26.81 -15.71
N LEU A 165 -14.06 -26.61 -14.40
CA LEU A 165 -13.10 -27.35 -13.58
C LEU A 165 -13.65 -28.72 -13.16
N GLY A 166 -14.96 -28.95 -13.33
CA GLY A 166 -15.72 -30.10 -12.85
C GLY A 166 -15.60 -30.32 -11.35
N VAL A 167 -15.56 -29.23 -10.58
CA VAL A 167 -15.69 -29.22 -9.11
C VAL A 167 -17.17 -29.40 -8.77
N GLU A 168 -17.50 -29.86 -7.56
CA GLU A 168 -18.90 -29.92 -7.16
C GLU A 168 -19.48 -28.53 -6.91
N ARG A 169 -20.67 -28.23 -7.48
CA ARG A 169 -21.43 -27.00 -7.22
C ARG A 169 -21.73 -26.78 -5.73
N SER A 170 -21.85 -27.86 -4.95
CA SER A 170 -21.98 -27.86 -3.48
C SER A 170 -20.98 -26.92 -2.79
N THR A 171 -19.75 -26.85 -3.30
CA THR A 171 -18.63 -26.00 -2.84
C THR A 171 -19.01 -24.53 -2.69
N ILE A 172 -19.84 -24.00 -3.59
CA ILE A 172 -20.21 -22.58 -3.62
C ILE A 172 -21.71 -22.32 -3.43
N SER A 173 -22.58 -23.33 -3.55
CA SER A 173 -24.04 -23.16 -3.46
C SER A 173 -24.49 -22.44 -2.18
N LYS A 174 -23.87 -22.74 -1.04
CA LYS A 174 -24.13 -22.05 0.22
C LYS A 174 -23.81 -20.55 0.13
N HIS A 175 -22.65 -20.19 -0.41
CA HIS A 175 -22.18 -18.81 -0.52
C HIS A 175 -23.03 -17.99 -1.49
N LEU A 176 -23.44 -18.58 -2.62
CA LEU A 176 -24.35 -17.93 -3.58
C LEU A 176 -25.74 -17.68 -2.97
N PHE A 177 -26.24 -18.62 -2.16
CA PHE A 177 -27.50 -18.45 -1.43
C PHE A 177 -27.38 -17.34 -0.36
N GLU A 178 -26.34 -17.37 0.48
CA GLU A 178 -26.11 -16.36 1.52
C GLU A 178 -25.89 -14.95 0.94
N LEU A 179 -25.22 -14.84 -0.21
CA LEU A 179 -25.09 -13.59 -0.97
C LEU A 179 -26.45 -13.04 -1.41
N GLU A 180 -27.33 -13.89 -1.95
CA GLU A 180 -28.67 -13.50 -2.37
C GLU A 180 -29.55 -13.11 -1.17
N GLN A 181 -29.46 -13.82 -0.05
CA GLN A 181 -30.17 -13.42 1.18
C GLN A 181 -29.65 -12.09 1.75
N LEU A 182 -28.35 -11.82 1.66
CA LEU A 182 -27.75 -10.55 2.07
C LEU A 182 -28.28 -9.38 1.20
N LEU A 183 -28.31 -9.54 -0.12
CA LEU A 183 -28.85 -8.53 -1.04
C LEU A 183 -30.35 -8.30 -0.84
N ASN A 184 -31.13 -9.36 -0.54
CA ASN A 184 -32.54 -9.22 -0.14
C ASN A 184 -32.68 -8.42 1.17
N GLY A 185 -31.82 -8.66 2.16
CA GLY A 185 -31.75 -7.88 3.40
C GLY A 185 -31.46 -6.40 3.15
N ILE A 186 -30.46 -6.09 2.32
CA ILE A 186 -30.12 -4.71 1.91
C ILE A 186 -31.31 -4.04 1.22
N ALA A 187 -31.97 -4.74 0.28
CA ALA A 187 -33.10 -4.21 -0.48
C ALA A 187 -34.37 -4.00 0.35
N MET A 188 -34.54 -4.76 1.42
CA MET A 188 -35.62 -4.62 2.40
C MET A 188 -35.36 -3.46 3.37
N MET A 189 -34.13 -3.36 3.90
CA MET A 189 -33.75 -2.35 4.89
C MET A 189 -33.50 -0.97 4.28
N LYS A 190 -33.19 -0.88 2.98
CA LYS A 190 -32.79 0.36 2.30
C LYS A 190 -31.49 0.98 2.83
N GLU A 191 -30.62 0.14 3.40
CA GLU A 191 -29.37 0.55 4.04
C GLU A 191 -28.20 -0.37 3.63
N LEU A 192 -27.05 0.23 3.31
CA LEU A 192 -25.79 -0.46 3.06
C LEU A 192 -24.69 0.14 3.96
N THR A 193 -24.55 -0.39 5.17
CA THR A 193 -23.52 0.07 6.11
C THR A 193 -22.12 -0.37 5.67
N PRO A 194 -21.03 0.31 6.09
CA PRO A 194 -19.66 -0.14 5.83
C PRO A 194 -19.39 -1.59 6.27
N ARG A 195 -19.95 -2.02 7.40
CA ARG A 195 -19.89 -3.41 7.88
C ARG A 195 -20.59 -4.39 6.93
N THR A 196 -21.77 -4.01 6.42
CA THR A 196 -22.50 -4.80 5.42
C THR A 196 -21.73 -4.87 4.11
N LYS A 197 -21.07 -3.76 3.71
CA LYS A 197 -20.24 -3.65 2.50
C LYS A 197 -19.03 -4.59 2.55
N ASP A 198 -18.31 -4.63 3.68
CA ASP A 198 -17.20 -5.56 3.90
C ASP A 198 -17.63 -7.03 3.83
N TYR A 199 -18.74 -7.38 4.50
CA TYR A 199 -19.28 -8.73 4.41
C TYR A 199 -19.72 -9.09 2.98
N LEU A 200 -20.37 -8.16 2.26
CA LEU A 200 -20.81 -8.35 0.88
C LEU A 200 -19.66 -8.64 -0.10
N VAL A 201 -18.53 -7.93 0.01
CA VAL A 201 -17.40 -8.17 -0.89
C VAL A 201 -16.60 -9.43 -0.54
N SER A 202 -16.63 -9.86 0.73
CA SER A 202 -15.91 -11.06 1.20
C SER A 202 -16.27 -12.34 0.42
N PHE A 203 -17.52 -12.44 -0.05
CA PHE A 203 -18.00 -13.55 -0.88
C PHE A 203 -17.12 -13.83 -2.10
N GLY A 204 -16.50 -12.82 -2.70
CA GLY A 204 -15.64 -12.99 -3.87
C GLY A 204 -14.39 -13.83 -3.60
N GLU A 205 -13.64 -13.49 -2.56
CA GLU A 205 -12.44 -14.25 -2.16
C GLU A 205 -12.80 -15.58 -1.50
N CYS A 206 -13.85 -15.60 -0.67
CA CYS A 206 -14.37 -16.83 -0.06
C CYS A 206 -14.77 -17.89 -1.11
N MET A 207 -15.41 -17.51 -2.21
CA MET A 207 -15.74 -18.45 -3.29
C MET A 207 -14.51 -18.83 -4.13
N SER A 208 -13.68 -17.86 -4.55
CA SER A 208 -12.51 -18.14 -5.40
C SER A 208 -11.54 -19.16 -4.78
N THR A 209 -11.20 -19.00 -3.49
CA THR A 209 -10.30 -19.90 -2.75
C THR A 209 -10.87 -21.30 -2.57
N ARG A 210 -12.19 -21.41 -2.38
CA ARG A 210 -12.88 -22.70 -2.26
C ARG A 210 -12.92 -23.45 -3.59
N ILE A 211 -13.23 -22.77 -4.69
CA ILE A 211 -13.17 -23.34 -6.05
C ILE A 211 -11.74 -23.83 -6.34
N PHE A 212 -10.73 -22.98 -6.12
CA PHE A 212 -9.35 -23.31 -6.44
C PHE A 212 -8.80 -24.47 -5.59
N SER A 213 -9.06 -24.46 -4.27
CA SER A 213 -8.66 -25.57 -3.39
C SER A 213 -9.41 -26.87 -3.70
N ALA A 214 -10.69 -26.81 -4.10
CA ALA A 214 -11.40 -28.02 -4.53
C ALA A 214 -10.84 -28.57 -5.85
N TYR A 215 -10.45 -27.69 -6.77
CA TYR A 215 -9.81 -28.07 -8.03
C TYR A 215 -8.43 -28.70 -7.83
N LEU A 216 -7.56 -28.12 -6.99
CA LEU A 216 -6.26 -28.71 -6.63
C LEU A 216 -6.42 -30.13 -6.08
N ASN A 217 -7.30 -30.33 -5.09
CA ASN A 217 -7.56 -31.67 -4.54
C ASN A 217 -8.10 -32.64 -5.60
N LYS A 218 -8.93 -32.18 -6.53
CA LYS A 218 -9.45 -33.00 -7.64
C LYS A 218 -8.33 -33.47 -8.59
N ILE A 219 -7.31 -32.66 -8.84
CA ILE A 219 -6.15 -33.06 -9.66
C ILE A 219 -5.07 -33.81 -8.84
N GLY A 220 -5.37 -34.23 -7.61
CA GLY A 220 -4.48 -35.00 -6.74
C GLY A 220 -3.52 -34.14 -5.90
N VAL A 221 -3.62 -32.81 -5.97
CA VAL A 221 -2.76 -31.88 -5.24
C VAL A 221 -3.44 -31.51 -3.93
N LYS A 222 -2.91 -32.05 -2.83
CA LYS A 222 -3.51 -31.87 -1.51
C LYS A 222 -3.42 -30.40 -1.06
N SER A 223 -4.58 -29.74 -0.93
CA SER A 223 -4.67 -28.34 -0.52
C SER A 223 -5.77 -28.13 0.52
N ARG A 224 -5.65 -27.07 1.33
CA ARG A 224 -6.65 -26.71 2.34
C ARG A 224 -7.02 -25.24 2.22
N GLN A 225 -8.31 -24.95 2.08
CA GLN A 225 -8.82 -23.59 2.02
C GLN A 225 -8.88 -22.96 3.42
N TYR A 226 -8.57 -21.67 3.50
CA TYR A 226 -8.61 -20.88 4.72
C TYR A 226 -9.22 -19.50 4.49
N ASP A 227 -10.21 -19.14 5.30
CA ASP A 227 -10.64 -17.75 5.41
C ASP A 227 -9.71 -16.99 6.36
N ALA A 228 -9.15 -15.87 5.91
CA ALA A 228 -8.19 -15.06 6.67
C ALA A 228 -8.75 -14.68 8.06
N PHE A 229 -10.03 -14.31 8.11
CA PHE A 229 -10.74 -13.93 9.32
C PHE A 229 -10.87 -15.07 10.36
N ASP A 230 -10.74 -16.34 9.97
CA ASP A 230 -10.81 -17.48 10.90
C ASP A 230 -9.43 -18.06 11.27
N ILE A 231 -8.36 -17.70 10.56
CA ILE A 231 -6.99 -18.15 10.87
C ILE A 231 -6.15 -17.17 11.69
N GLY A 232 -6.71 -16.03 12.09
CA GLY A 232 -6.05 -15.06 12.96
C GLY A 232 -5.63 -13.75 12.29
N PHE A 233 -6.17 -13.38 11.13
CA PHE A 233 -6.11 -11.98 10.69
C PHE A 233 -7.00 -11.13 11.60
N ILE A 234 -6.40 -10.42 12.54
CA ILE A 234 -7.06 -9.58 13.54
C ILE A 234 -6.85 -8.12 13.14
N THR A 235 -7.93 -7.36 12.99
CA THR A 235 -7.91 -5.97 12.53
C THR A 235 -8.56 -5.01 13.51
N THR A 236 -8.41 -3.71 13.26
CA THR A 236 -9.36 -2.70 13.78
C THR A 236 -10.78 -2.99 13.28
N ASP A 237 -11.78 -2.39 13.93
CA ASP A 237 -13.19 -2.45 13.51
C ASP A 237 -13.56 -1.31 12.52
N GLU A 238 -12.56 -0.74 11.85
CA GLU A 238 -12.73 0.32 10.85
C GLU A 238 -12.97 -0.31 9.47
N PHE A 239 -14.23 -0.68 9.22
CA PHE A 239 -14.65 -1.32 7.97
C PHE A 239 -14.25 -0.52 6.72
N THR A 240 -14.07 -1.21 5.60
CA THR A 240 -13.56 -0.73 4.29
C THR A 240 -12.07 -0.38 4.23
N ASN A 241 -11.39 -0.19 5.36
CA ASN A 241 -9.96 0.13 5.42
C ASN A 241 -9.32 -0.31 6.76
N ALA A 242 -9.61 -1.54 7.19
CA ALA A 242 -9.21 -2.01 8.51
C ALA A 242 -7.69 -2.28 8.60
N ASP A 243 -7.05 -1.74 9.63
CA ASP A 243 -5.61 -1.94 9.87
C ASP A 243 -5.37 -3.26 10.62
N ILE A 244 -4.31 -3.97 10.23
CA ILE A 244 -3.89 -5.24 10.84
C ILE A 244 -3.22 -4.96 12.19
N LEU A 245 -3.67 -5.67 13.23
CA LEU A 245 -3.08 -5.58 14.58
C LEU A 245 -1.92 -6.58 14.73
N GLU A 246 -0.90 -6.22 15.51
CA GLU A 246 0.30 -7.04 15.78
C GLU A 246 -0.02 -8.46 16.31
N ALA A 247 -1.16 -8.66 16.96
CA ALA A 247 -1.63 -9.99 17.38
C ALA A 247 -1.84 -10.97 16.22
N THR A 248 -1.96 -10.47 14.98
CA THR A 248 -2.12 -11.27 13.76
C THR A 248 -0.92 -12.17 13.49
N TYR A 249 0.31 -11.65 13.58
CA TYR A 249 1.51 -12.41 13.20
C TYR A 249 1.66 -13.73 13.97
N PRO A 250 1.65 -13.77 15.32
CA PRO A 250 1.73 -15.03 16.05
C PRO A 250 0.49 -15.92 15.90
N ALA A 251 -0.70 -15.34 15.65
CA ALA A 251 -1.93 -16.11 15.47
C ALA A 251 -1.94 -16.86 14.14
N VAL A 252 -1.65 -16.16 13.03
CA VAL A 252 -1.52 -16.72 11.68
C VAL A 252 -0.41 -17.76 11.63
N ALA A 253 0.76 -17.45 12.20
CA ALA A 253 1.89 -18.37 12.27
C ALA A 253 1.51 -19.67 12.97
N LYS A 254 0.95 -19.58 14.18
CA LYS A 254 0.50 -20.74 14.97
C LYS A 254 -0.52 -21.59 14.21
N ARG A 255 -1.47 -20.96 13.51
CA ARG A 255 -2.53 -21.68 12.78
C ARG A 255 -1.99 -22.38 11.54
N LEU A 256 -1.30 -21.66 10.65
CA LEU A 256 -0.81 -22.22 9.40
C LEU A 256 0.30 -23.26 9.63
N HIS A 257 1.30 -22.95 10.46
CA HIS A 257 2.39 -23.89 10.75
C HIS A 257 1.88 -25.13 11.52
N GLY A 258 1.02 -24.95 12.53
CA GLY A 258 0.47 -26.08 13.29
C GLY A 258 -0.40 -27.04 12.45
N ASP A 259 -1.19 -26.49 11.52
CA ASP A 259 -1.98 -27.29 10.58
C ASP A 259 -1.13 -27.97 9.51
N TRP A 260 -0.01 -27.34 9.10
CA TRP A 260 0.94 -27.87 8.14
C TRP A 260 1.75 -29.04 8.74
N VAL A 261 2.34 -28.87 9.93
CA VAL A 261 3.08 -29.92 10.65
C VAL A 261 2.20 -31.14 10.93
N LYS A 262 0.92 -30.93 11.25
CA LYS A 262 -0.02 -32.02 11.54
C LYS A 262 -0.43 -32.81 10.30
N ASP A 263 -0.72 -32.11 9.20
CA ASP A 263 -1.24 -32.70 7.98
C ASP A 263 -0.90 -31.80 6.77
N PRO A 264 0.28 -31.97 6.15
CA PRO A 264 0.74 -31.10 5.07
C PRO A 264 -0.26 -31.03 3.92
N ALA A 265 -0.61 -29.82 3.53
CA ALA A 265 -1.55 -29.47 2.48
C ALA A 265 -1.32 -28.01 2.08
N ILE A 266 -1.26 -27.70 0.78
CA ILE A 266 -1.04 -26.34 0.27
C ILE A 266 -2.12 -25.39 0.84
N PRO A 267 -1.77 -24.38 1.66
CA PRO A 267 -2.76 -23.46 2.21
C PRO A 267 -3.24 -22.50 1.12
N VAL A 268 -4.57 -22.43 0.90
CA VAL A 268 -5.20 -21.50 -0.04
C VAL A 268 -6.02 -20.48 0.76
N VAL A 269 -5.44 -19.31 0.97
CA VAL A 269 -5.95 -18.26 1.87
C VAL A 269 -6.67 -17.16 1.09
N THR A 270 -7.77 -16.64 1.62
CA THR A 270 -8.42 -15.44 1.09
C THR A 270 -7.50 -14.22 1.23
N GLY A 271 -7.30 -13.45 0.16
CA GLY A 271 -6.75 -12.09 0.28
C GLY A 271 -7.69 -11.14 1.04
N PHE A 272 -7.29 -9.86 1.17
CA PHE A 272 -8.08 -8.65 1.48
C PHE A 272 -9.02 -8.65 2.69
N LEU A 273 -9.15 -9.75 3.42
CA LEU A 273 -10.09 -9.93 4.53
C LEU A 273 -9.39 -10.07 5.88
N GLY A 274 -10.09 -9.69 6.94
CA GLY A 274 -9.70 -9.88 8.32
C GLY A 274 -10.92 -9.92 9.26
N LYS A 275 -10.65 -9.93 10.57
CA LYS A 275 -11.67 -9.98 11.62
C LYS A 275 -11.50 -8.82 12.59
N GLY A 276 -12.53 -7.98 12.69
CA GLY A 276 -12.55 -6.84 13.61
C GLY A 276 -12.42 -7.31 15.07
N TRP A 277 -11.45 -6.75 15.80
CA TRP A 277 -11.08 -7.19 17.15
C TRP A 277 -12.25 -7.13 18.16
N ARG A 278 -13.11 -6.11 18.09
CA ARG A 278 -14.23 -5.95 19.04
C ARG A 278 -15.53 -6.57 18.53
N THR A 279 -15.82 -6.40 17.25
CA THR A 279 -17.09 -6.84 16.65
C THR A 279 -17.09 -8.30 16.23
N CYS A 280 -15.91 -8.92 16.08
CA CYS A 280 -15.69 -10.22 15.45
C CYS A 280 -16.29 -10.35 14.04
N ALA A 281 -16.63 -9.23 13.39
CA ALA A 281 -17.17 -9.20 12.04
C ALA A 281 -16.06 -9.32 11.01
N VAL A 282 -16.40 -9.78 9.80
CA VAL A 282 -15.52 -9.72 8.64
C VAL A 282 -15.24 -8.24 8.32
N THR A 283 -13.97 -7.91 8.17
CA THR A 283 -13.45 -6.60 7.77
C THR A 283 -12.67 -6.73 6.47
N THR A 284 -12.53 -5.63 5.74
CA THR A 284 -11.65 -5.57 4.56
C THR A 284 -10.44 -4.66 4.80
N LEU A 285 -9.31 -5.05 4.21
CA LEU A 285 -7.99 -4.45 4.41
C LEU A 285 -7.72 -3.22 3.51
N GLY A 286 -8.76 -2.68 2.86
CA GLY A 286 -8.62 -1.53 1.97
C GLY A 286 -7.77 -1.78 0.72
N ARG A 287 -7.06 -0.75 0.25
CA ARG A 287 -6.38 -0.77 -1.05
C ARG A 287 -5.13 -1.66 -1.04
N GLY A 288 -5.05 -2.54 -2.05
CA GLY A 288 -4.00 -3.55 -2.12
C GLY A 288 -4.13 -4.66 -1.06
N GLY A 289 -5.32 -4.84 -0.45
CA GLY A 289 -5.49 -5.75 0.68
C GLY A 289 -5.05 -7.20 0.42
N SER A 290 -5.27 -7.77 -0.77
CA SER A 290 -4.78 -9.14 -1.07
C SER A 290 -3.24 -9.21 -1.16
N ASP A 291 -2.57 -8.12 -1.54
CA ASP A 291 -1.10 -8.02 -1.48
C ASP A 291 -0.64 -7.90 -0.01
N LEU A 292 -1.39 -7.12 0.81
CA LEU A 292 -1.13 -6.97 2.24
C LEU A 292 -1.32 -8.29 3.00
N THR A 293 -2.33 -9.10 2.66
CA THR A 293 -2.47 -10.47 3.19
C THR A 293 -1.20 -11.29 2.93
N ALA A 294 -0.66 -11.22 1.71
CA ALA A 294 0.51 -12.01 1.33
C ALA A 294 1.78 -11.58 2.08
N THR A 295 2.03 -10.27 2.21
CA THR A 295 3.19 -9.78 2.99
C THR A 295 3.02 -10.01 4.49
N THR A 296 1.79 -9.93 5.03
CA THR A 296 1.49 -10.29 6.42
C THR A 296 1.76 -11.77 6.70
N ILE A 297 1.37 -12.69 5.81
CA ILE A 297 1.71 -14.12 5.94
C ILE A 297 3.22 -14.33 5.87
N GLY A 298 3.90 -13.66 4.93
CA GLY A 298 5.37 -13.69 4.82
C GLY A 298 6.05 -13.28 6.13
N LYS A 299 5.70 -12.12 6.71
CA LYS A 299 6.21 -11.64 8.00
C LYS A 299 5.82 -12.56 9.17
N ALA A 300 4.61 -13.12 9.17
CA ALA A 300 4.13 -14.01 10.23
C ALA A 300 4.92 -15.33 10.28
N LEU A 301 5.21 -15.93 9.12
CA LEU A 301 5.90 -17.22 9.01
C LEU A 301 7.42 -17.09 8.84
N GLY A 302 7.96 -15.89 8.61
CA GLY A 302 9.40 -15.67 8.41
C GLY A 302 9.94 -16.23 7.08
N LEU A 303 9.13 -16.20 6.02
CA LEU A 303 9.44 -16.86 4.75
C LEU A 303 10.55 -16.16 3.96
N GLY A 304 11.22 -16.90 3.07
CA GLY A 304 12.38 -16.42 2.31
C GLY A 304 12.07 -15.34 1.27
N GLU A 305 10.91 -15.44 0.59
CA GLU A 305 10.39 -14.36 -0.27
C GLU A 305 8.85 -14.37 -0.37
N ILE A 306 8.30 -13.23 -0.77
CA ILE A 306 6.87 -13.04 -1.07
C ILE A 306 6.73 -12.78 -2.57
N GLN A 307 6.07 -13.68 -3.29
CA GLN A 307 5.84 -13.58 -4.74
C GLN A 307 4.45 -12.98 -5.05
N VAL A 308 4.43 -11.94 -5.87
CA VAL A 308 3.20 -11.37 -6.44
C VAL A 308 3.18 -11.63 -7.94
N TRP A 309 2.25 -12.48 -8.36
CA TRP A 309 2.09 -12.90 -9.74
C TRP A 309 1.13 -11.97 -10.48
N LYS A 310 1.59 -11.49 -11.64
CA LYS A 310 0.91 -10.53 -12.52
C LYS A 310 0.93 -11.03 -13.97
N ASP A 311 0.56 -10.16 -14.89
CA ASP A 311 0.42 -10.43 -16.33
C ASP A 311 1.59 -9.83 -17.16
N VAL A 312 2.64 -9.31 -16.52
CA VAL A 312 3.84 -8.68 -17.11
C VAL A 312 5.12 -9.10 -16.37
N ASP A 313 6.28 -8.97 -17.02
CA ASP A 313 7.62 -9.40 -16.54
C ASP A 313 8.19 -8.51 -15.41
N GLY A 314 7.45 -8.41 -14.30
CA GLY A 314 7.80 -7.62 -13.13
C GLY A 314 7.24 -6.19 -13.18
N VAL A 315 8.07 -5.24 -12.78
CA VAL A 315 7.84 -3.80 -12.89
C VAL A 315 8.64 -3.28 -14.08
N LEU A 316 8.03 -2.42 -14.90
CA LEU A 316 8.60 -1.98 -16.17
C LEU A 316 9.07 -0.52 -16.09
N THR A 317 9.98 -0.12 -16.99
CA THR A 317 10.50 1.26 -17.12
C THR A 317 9.43 2.30 -17.49
N CYS A 318 8.27 1.86 -18.01
CA CYS A 318 7.05 2.64 -18.17
C CYS A 318 5.85 1.69 -18.42
N ASP A 319 4.65 2.22 -18.61
CA ASP A 319 3.49 1.41 -19.02
C ASP A 319 3.67 0.90 -20.48
N PRO A 320 3.66 -0.43 -20.72
CA PRO A 320 3.84 -1.00 -22.06
C PRO A 320 2.69 -0.67 -23.02
N ASN A 321 1.52 -0.29 -22.51
CA ASN A 321 0.41 0.19 -23.33
C ASN A 321 0.65 1.61 -23.87
N ILE A 322 1.50 2.40 -23.20
CA ILE A 322 1.92 3.73 -23.66
C ILE A 322 3.11 3.59 -24.62
N TYR A 323 4.09 2.75 -24.26
CA TYR A 323 5.30 2.54 -25.06
C TYR A 323 5.71 1.06 -25.10
N PRO A 324 5.63 0.39 -26.28
CA PRO A 324 5.88 -1.05 -26.38
C PRO A 324 7.30 -1.52 -26.07
N GLN A 325 8.31 -0.64 -26.09
CA GLN A 325 9.70 -0.98 -25.74
C GLN A 325 9.99 -0.78 -24.23
N ALA A 326 8.96 -0.87 -23.38
CA ALA A 326 9.14 -0.84 -21.93
C ALA A 326 9.93 -2.07 -21.45
N GLU A 327 11.03 -1.85 -20.73
CA GLU A 327 11.94 -2.91 -20.28
C GLU A 327 11.64 -3.35 -18.84
N PRO A 328 11.90 -4.63 -18.48
CA PRO A 328 11.88 -5.09 -17.09
C PRO A 328 12.93 -4.40 -16.22
N VAL A 329 12.50 -3.85 -15.09
CA VAL A 329 13.39 -3.31 -14.05
C VAL A 329 13.72 -4.46 -13.08
N PRO A 330 14.95 -5.03 -13.08
CA PRO A 330 15.22 -6.26 -12.34
C PRO A 330 15.25 -6.09 -10.82
N TYR A 331 15.61 -4.89 -10.34
CA TYR A 331 15.77 -4.60 -8.91
C TYR A 331 15.17 -3.24 -8.54
N LEU A 332 14.44 -3.20 -7.43
CA LEU A 332 13.88 -1.98 -6.84
C LEU A 332 14.15 -1.93 -5.34
N THR A 333 14.24 -0.72 -4.80
CA THR A 333 14.07 -0.52 -3.35
C THR A 333 12.58 -0.43 -2.98
N PHE A 334 12.25 -0.72 -1.71
CA PHE A 334 10.88 -0.49 -1.19
C PHE A 334 10.42 0.96 -1.36
N ASP A 335 11.33 1.93 -1.25
CA ASP A 335 10.99 3.36 -1.41
C ASP A 335 10.71 3.70 -2.89
N GLU A 336 11.48 3.17 -3.85
CA GLU A 336 11.14 3.27 -5.29
C GLU A 336 9.80 2.61 -5.62
N ALA A 337 9.58 1.38 -5.13
CA ALA A 337 8.34 0.65 -5.38
C ALA A 337 7.12 1.39 -4.79
N ALA A 338 7.27 2.05 -3.64
CA ALA A 338 6.20 2.83 -3.00
C ALA A 338 5.82 4.08 -3.82
N GLU A 339 6.81 4.85 -4.31
CA GLU A 339 6.52 6.00 -5.17
C GLU A 339 5.91 5.55 -6.51
N LEU A 340 6.43 4.48 -7.13
CA LEU A 340 5.88 3.92 -8.36
C LEU A 340 4.39 3.54 -8.22
N ALA A 341 4.06 2.81 -7.15
CA ALA A 341 2.69 2.37 -6.88
C ALA A 341 1.75 3.55 -6.59
N TYR A 342 2.23 4.61 -5.92
CA TYR A 342 1.44 5.80 -5.61
C TYR A 342 0.95 6.52 -6.88
N PHE A 343 1.84 6.69 -7.87
CA PHE A 343 1.51 7.37 -9.13
C PHE A 343 0.80 6.49 -10.17
N GLY A 344 0.48 5.25 -9.82
CA GLY A 344 -0.38 4.38 -10.64
C GLY A 344 0.37 3.33 -11.48
N ALA A 345 1.67 3.14 -11.30
CA ALA A 345 2.34 1.97 -11.86
C ALA A 345 1.74 0.70 -11.23
N GLN A 346 1.60 -0.37 -12.02
CA GLN A 346 1.01 -1.63 -11.55
C GLN A 346 1.98 -2.44 -10.65
N VAL A 347 2.36 -1.88 -9.50
CA VAL A 347 3.24 -2.48 -8.47
C VAL A 347 2.38 -2.90 -7.26
N LEU A 348 2.97 -3.14 -6.09
CA LEU A 348 2.25 -3.36 -4.83
C LEU A 348 1.88 -2.02 -4.18
N HIS A 349 0.69 -1.91 -3.59
CA HIS A 349 0.28 -0.69 -2.86
C HIS A 349 1.24 -0.40 -1.67
N PRO A 350 1.62 0.85 -1.37
CA PRO A 350 2.61 1.14 -0.32
C PRO A 350 2.28 0.55 1.06
N GLN A 351 1.00 0.58 1.46
CA GLN A 351 0.52 -0.01 2.72
C GLN A 351 0.76 -1.53 2.79
N SER A 352 0.69 -2.23 1.64
CA SER A 352 0.93 -3.67 1.53
C SER A 352 2.41 -4.04 1.68
N MET A 353 3.34 -3.14 1.39
CA MET A 353 4.78 -3.41 1.55
C MET A 353 5.28 -3.24 2.99
N ARG A 354 4.48 -2.65 3.91
CA ARG A 354 4.90 -2.44 5.32
C ARG A 354 5.38 -3.72 6.01
N PRO A 355 4.64 -4.85 6.01
CA PRO A 355 5.09 -6.07 6.70
C PRO A 355 6.38 -6.64 6.10
N ALA A 356 6.54 -6.57 4.77
CA ALA A 356 7.76 -7.02 4.10
C ALA A 356 8.97 -6.14 4.45
N ARG A 357 8.81 -4.81 4.45
CA ARG A 357 9.84 -3.84 4.86
C ARG A 357 10.24 -3.97 6.32
N GLU A 358 9.30 -4.28 7.20
CA GLU A 358 9.53 -4.48 8.64
C GLU A 358 10.22 -5.81 8.93
N GLY A 359 9.80 -6.90 8.27
CA GLY A 359 10.42 -8.23 8.37
C GLY A 359 11.72 -8.39 7.57
N ASP A 360 12.10 -7.39 6.77
CA ASP A 360 13.20 -7.42 5.79
C ASP A 360 13.08 -8.54 4.73
N ILE A 361 11.85 -8.93 4.40
CA ILE A 361 11.54 -10.03 3.47
C ILE A 361 11.45 -9.47 2.04
N PRO A 362 12.24 -9.99 1.08
CA PRO A 362 12.14 -9.58 -0.33
C PRO A 362 10.75 -9.84 -0.93
N VAL A 363 10.28 -8.92 -1.75
CA VAL A 363 9.06 -9.09 -2.55
C VAL A 363 9.44 -9.23 -4.02
N ARG A 364 8.97 -10.28 -4.69
CA ARG A 364 9.22 -10.52 -6.11
C ARG A 364 7.95 -10.35 -6.93
N VAL A 365 7.97 -9.49 -7.94
CA VAL A 365 6.88 -9.37 -8.92
C VAL A 365 7.21 -10.26 -10.12
N LYS A 366 6.38 -11.26 -10.42
CA LYS A 366 6.59 -12.25 -11.50
C LYS A 366 5.45 -12.25 -12.52
N ASN A 367 5.71 -12.74 -13.73
CA ASN A 367 4.71 -12.94 -14.77
C ASN A 367 4.14 -14.36 -14.77
N SER A 368 2.81 -14.50 -14.71
CA SER A 368 2.12 -15.78 -14.86
C SER A 368 2.27 -16.39 -16.26
N TYR A 369 2.44 -15.57 -17.31
CA TYR A 369 2.66 -16.04 -18.68
C TYR A 369 4.13 -16.34 -19.00
N ASN A 370 5.07 -15.89 -18.14
CA ASN A 370 6.51 -16.14 -18.29
C ASN A 370 7.15 -16.53 -16.94
N PRO A 371 6.82 -17.72 -16.36
CA PRO A 371 7.18 -18.04 -14.97
C PRO A 371 8.68 -18.18 -14.70
N LYS A 372 9.47 -18.35 -15.77
CA LYS A 372 10.94 -18.48 -15.74
C LYS A 372 11.67 -17.14 -15.80
N ALA A 373 10.98 -16.03 -16.09
CA ALA A 373 11.57 -14.71 -15.97
C ALA A 373 11.97 -14.43 -14.50
N PRO A 374 13.08 -13.71 -14.25
CA PRO A 374 13.50 -13.34 -12.89
C PRO A 374 12.48 -12.40 -12.20
N GLY A 375 11.71 -11.67 -13.02
CA GLY A 375 10.81 -10.62 -12.58
C GLY A 375 11.56 -9.43 -11.98
N THR A 376 10.89 -8.70 -11.09
CA THR A 376 11.49 -7.62 -10.30
C THR A 376 11.61 -8.03 -8.85
N LEU A 377 12.82 -7.93 -8.28
CA LEU A 377 13.05 -8.13 -6.86
C LEU A 377 13.07 -6.77 -6.12
N ILE A 378 12.19 -6.63 -5.13
CA ILE A 378 12.05 -5.43 -4.29
C ILE A 378 12.67 -5.73 -2.91
N THR A 379 13.66 -4.93 -2.52
CA THR A 379 14.44 -5.10 -1.27
C THR A 379 14.58 -3.78 -0.51
N ARG A 380 15.21 -3.80 0.68
CA ARG A 380 15.57 -2.58 1.42
C ARG A 380 16.56 -1.69 0.67
N ALA A 381 17.54 -2.29 0.00
CA ALA A 381 18.59 -1.61 -0.74
C ALA A 381 19.04 -2.44 -1.94
N ARG A 382 19.54 -1.76 -2.98
CA ARG A 382 20.14 -2.32 -4.19
C ARG A 382 21.36 -1.52 -4.59
N ASP A 383 22.17 -2.02 -5.52
CA ASP A 383 23.22 -1.19 -6.11
C ASP A 383 22.61 -0.04 -6.95
N MET A 384 23.10 1.17 -6.70
CA MET A 384 22.71 2.41 -7.36
C MET A 384 23.84 2.98 -8.23
N SER A 385 24.99 2.30 -8.33
CA SER A 385 26.21 2.77 -9.02
C SER A 385 25.98 3.11 -10.49
N GLN A 386 25.15 2.33 -11.19
CA GLN A 386 24.78 2.56 -12.59
C GLN A 386 23.38 3.19 -12.76
N ALA A 387 22.56 3.24 -11.70
CA ALA A 387 21.20 3.74 -11.78
C ALA A 387 21.15 5.26 -11.99
N VAL A 388 20.53 5.70 -13.08
CA VAL A 388 20.16 7.11 -13.33
C VAL A 388 18.65 7.25 -13.14
N LEU A 389 17.86 6.81 -14.11
CA LEU A 389 16.41 6.73 -14.04
C LEU A 389 16.01 5.25 -13.91
N THR A 390 14.97 4.99 -13.12
CA THR A 390 14.46 3.64 -12.84
C THR A 390 13.19 3.38 -13.65
N SER A 391 12.21 4.30 -13.64
CA SER A 391 10.97 4.16 -14.41
C SER A 391 10.22 5.51 -14.53
N ILE A 392 9.34 5.62 -15.52
CA ILE A 392 8.50 6.77 -15.85
C ILE A 392 7.03 6.36 -15.70
N VAL A 393 6.29 7.05 -14.83
CA VAL A 393 4.87 6.79 -14.56
C VAL A 393 4.01 7.95 -15.06
N LEU A 394 2.85 7.62 -15.64
CA LEU A 394 1.87 8.60 -16.10
C LEU A 394 0.53 8.45 -15.35
N LYS A 395 0.12 9.49 -14.62
CA LYS A 395 -1.23 9.62 -14.05
C LYS A 395 -2.02 10.65 -14.85
N ARG A 396 -3.07 10.20 -15.54
CA ARG A 396 -3.89 11.01 -16.48
C ARG A 396 -5.12 11.61 -15.83
N ASN A 397 -5.71 12.61 -16.50
CA ASN A 397 -7.02 13.19 -16.16
C ASN A 397 -7.11 13.64 -14.70
N VAL A 398 -6.03 14.31 -14.28
CA VAL A 398 -5.86 14.92 -12.98
C VAL A 398 -6.41 16.35 -13.04
N THR A 399 -7.13 16.75 -11.99
CA THR A 399 -7.54 18.14 -11.80
C THR A 399 -6.45 18.86 -11.01
N MET A 400 -5.98 19.98 -11.55
CA MET A 400 -5.06 20.91 -10.89
C MET A 400 -5.82 22.14 -10.39
N LEU A 401 -5.53 22.58 -9.17
CA LEU A 401 -6.02 23.80 -8.56
C LEU A 401 -4.83 24.73 -8.29
N ASP A 402 -4.93 26.00 -8.66
CA ASP A 402 -3.99 27.05 -8.29
C ASP A 402 -4.69 28.08 -7.41
N ILE A 403 -4.17 28.26 -6.20
CA ILE A 403 -4.78 29.02 -5.10
C ILE A 403 -3.86 30.21 -4.79
N VAL A 404 -4.23 31.40 -5.24
CA VAL A 404 -3.41 32.62 -5.15
C VAL A 404 -3.95 33.55 -4.07
N SER A 405 -3.13 33.91 -3.09
CA SER A 405 -3.48 34.88 -2.05
C SER A 405 -2.26 35.63 -1.55
N THR A 406 -2.24 36.95 -1.71
CA THR A 406 -1.20 37.83 -1.13
C THR A 406 -1.16 37.77 0.40
N ARG A 407 -2.22 37.23 1.04
CA ARG A 407 -2.29 36.97 2.49
C ARG A 407 -1.44 35.78 2.93
N MET A 408 -0.86 35.00 2.01
CA MET A 408 0.06 33.91 2.33
C MET A 408 1.44 34.44 2.76
N LEU A 409 1.85 35.63 2.28
CA LEU A 409 3.12 36.26 2.63
C LEU A 409 3.21 36.58 4.13
N GLY A 410 4.14 35.93 4.82
CA GLY A 410 4.46 36.20 6.23
C GLY A 410 3.37 35.80 7.24
N GLN A 411 2.34 35.08 6.83
CA GLN A 411 1.25 34.61 7.70
C GLN A 411 1.35 33.10 7.93
N PHE A 412 1.28 32.69 9.20
CA PHE A 412 1.12 31.28 9.55
C PHE A 412 -0.36 30.86 9.44
N GLY A 413 -0.60 29.57 9.18
CA GLY A 413 -1.94 28.99 9.17
C GLY A 413 -2.72 29.06 7.86
N PHE A 414 -2.25 29.78 6.83
CA PHE A 414 -2.91 29.79 5.51
C PHE A 414 -2.96 28.39 4.89
N LEU A 415 -1.81 27.69 4.84
CA LEU A 415 -1.73 26.28 4.39
C LEU A 415 -2.66 25.37 5.20
N ALA A 416 -2.67 25.51 6.53
CA ALA A 416 -3.52 24.70 7.40
C ALA A 416 -5.02 24.91 7.09
N LYS A 417 -5.43 26.16 6.83
CA LYS A 417 -6.82 26.48 6.45
C LYS A 417 -7.19 25.90 5.07
N VAL A 418 -6.28 25.94 4.10
CA VAL A 418 -6.51 25.33 2.77
C VAL A 418 -6.70 23.82 2.91
N PHE A 419 -5.85 23.12 3.66
CA PHE A 419 -5.99 21.67 3.84
C PHE A 419 -7.17 21.27 4.74
N SER A 420 -7.60 22.10 5.69
CA SER A 420 -8.84 21.90 6.47
C SER A 420 -10.08 21.79 5.56
N ILE A 421 -10.17 22.63 4.52
CA ILE A 421 -11.29 22.60 3.57
C ILE A 421 -11.31 21.26 2.80
N PHE A 422 -10.14 20.76 2.37
CA PHE A 422 -10.06 19.44 1.71
C PHE A 422 -10.39 18.28 2.68
N GLU A 423 -9.97 18.37 3.94
CA GLU A 423 -10.30 17.38 4.99
C GLU A 423 -11.80 17.33 5.29
N GLU A 424 -12.43 18.50 5.50
CA GLU A 424 -13.87 18.65 5.76
C GLU A 424 -14.74 18.12 4.61
N LEU A 425 -14.26 18.26 3.36
CA LEU A 425 -14.92 17.74 2.16
C LEU A 425 -14.55 16.28 1.83
N GLY A 426 -13.59 15.68 2.56
CA GLY A 426 -13.14 14.30 2.35
C GLY A 426 -12.32 14.08 1.07
N ILE A 427 -11.70 15.13 0.54
CA ILE A 427 -10.98 15.13 -0.75
C ILE A 427 -9.47 14.94 -0.52
N SER A 428 -8.89 14.02 -1.29
CA SER A 428 -7.47 13.67 -1.19
C SER A 428 -6.65 14.46 -2.22
N VAL A 429 -5.67 15.22 -1.72
CA VAL A 429 -4.66 15.90 -2.53
C VAL A 429 -3.49 14.96 -2.80
N ASP A 430 -2.93 15.00 -4.01
CA ASP A 430 -1.80 14.19 -4.47
C ASP A 430 -0.46 14.94 -4.41
N VAL A 431 -0.30 15.96 -5.26
CA VAL A 431 0.95 16.70 -5.46
C VAL A 431 0.74 18.14 -5.03
N VAL A 432 1.76 18.72 -4.39
CA VAL A 432 1.75 20.08 -3.86
C VAL A 432 3.01 20.82 -4.35
N ALA A 433 2.83 22.08 -4.74
CA ALA A 433 3.91 23.04 -4.98
C ALA A 433 3.48 24.41 -4.45
N THR A 434 4.43 25.25 -4.05
CA THR A 434 4.17 26.56 -3.44
C THR A 434 5.10 27.62 -4.01
N SER A 435 4.56 28.80 -4.28
CA SER A 435 5.32 30.05 -4.41
C SER A 435 5.21 30.87 -3.12
N GLU A 436 5.67 32.12 -3.13
CA GLU A 436 5.51 33.06 -2.01
C GLU A 436 4.05 33.51 -1.79
N VAL A 437 3.21 33.44 -2.82
CA VAL A 437 1.82 33.94 -2.83
C VAL A 437 0.79 32.95 -3.37
N SER A 438 1.19 31.75 -3.80
CA SER A 438 0.28 30.74 -4.34
C SER A 438 0.64 29.31 -3.92
N ILE A 439 -0.38 28.46 -3.99
CA ILE A 439 -0.27 27.01 -3.78
C ILE A 439 -0.90 26.35 -5.00
N SER A 440 -0.15 25.49 -5.68
CA SER A 440 -0.67 24.65 -6.74
C SER A 440 -0.81 23.21 -6.22
N LEU A 441 -1.97 22.61 -6.46
CA LEU A 441 -2.38 21.31 -5.91
C LEU A 441 -2.93 20.43 -7.03
N THR A 442 -2.73 19.11 -6.93
CA THR A 442 -3.45 18.14 -7.77
C THR A 442 -4.36 17.24 -6.93
N LEU A 443 -5.52 16.86 -7.45
CA LEU A 443 -6.48 16.00 -6.77
C LEU A 443 -6.43 14.55 -7.27
N ASP A 444 -6.58 13.56 -6.38
CA ASP A 444 -6.62 12.16 -6.78
C ASP A 444 -7.95 11.80 -7.48
N PRO A 445 -7.92 11.39 -8.77
CA PRO A 445 -9.11 10.88 -9.45
C PRO A 445 -9.69 9.64 -8.74
N SER A 446 -8.88 8.80 -8.10
CA SER A 446 -9.38 7.52 -7.61
C SER A 446 -10.35 7.59 -6.41
N LYS A 447 -10.54 8.78 -5.82
CA LYS A 447 -11.56 9.05 -4.78
C LYS A 447 -12.71 9.96 -5.23
N LEU A 448 -12.48 10.84 -6.19
CA LEU A 448 -13.56 11.62 -6.84
C LEU A 448 -14.44 10.70 -7.72
N TRP A 449 -13.85 9.70 -8.38
CA TRP A 449 -14.51 8.95 -9.45
C TRP A 449 -15.26 7.67 -8.99
N SER A 450 -15.37 7.42 -7.67
CA SER A 450 -16.30 6.42 -7.13
C SER A 450 -17.72 6.97 -6.91
N ARG A 451 -17.99 8.19 -7.38
CA ARG A 451 -19.28 8.90 -7.32
C ARG A 451 -19.74 9.23 -8.75
N GLU A 452 -21.05 9.42 -8.93
CA GLU A 452 -21.63 9.73 -10.24
C GLU A 452 -21.07 11.04 -10.83
N LEU A 453 -20.96 11.13 -12.16
CA LEU A 453 -20.38 12.28 -12.87
C LEU A 453 -21.01 13.64 -12.48
N ILE A 454 -22.31 13.65 -12.16
CA ILE A 454 -23.05 14.85 -11.73
C ILE A 454 -22.57 15.32 -10.35
N GLN A 455 -22.30 14.37 -9.45
CA GLN A 455 -21.82 14.64 -8.10
C GLN A 455 -20.37 15.14 -8.11
N GLN A 456 -19.54 14.64 -9.02
CA GLN A 456 -18.16 15.12 -9.21
C GLN A 456 -18.07 16.61 -9.58
N ALA A 457 -18.92 17.07 -10.51
CA ALA A 457 -18.96 18.48 -10.89
C ALA A 457 -19.37 19.36 -9.69
N SER A 458 -20.47 18.98 -9.02
CA SER A 458 -20.96 19.69 -7.83
C SER A 458 -19.96 19.71 -6.66
N GLU A 459 -19.12 18.68 -6.51
CA GLU A 459 -18.07 18.64 -5.48
C GLU A 459 -16.90 19.57 -5.82
N LEU A 460 -16.47 19.60 -7.09
CA LEU A 460 -15.41 20.51 -7.54
C LEU A 460 -15.84 21.98 -7.44
N ASP A 461 -17.07 22.30 -7.84
CA ASP A 461 -17.62 23.65 -7.72
C ASP A 461 -17.66 24.09 -6.25
N HIS A 462 -18.13 23.23 -5.34
CA HIS A 462 -18.18 23.51 -3.89
C HIS A 462 -16.78 23.70 -3.26
N VAL A 463 -15.77 22.94 -3.70
CA VAL A 463 -14.36 23.17 -3.29
C VAL A 463 -13.88 24.56 -3.71
N VAL A 464 -14.19 24.98 -4.94
CA VAL A 464 -13.82 26.30 -5.44
C VAL A 464 -14.53 27.38 -4.63
N GLU A 465 -15.84 27.28 -4.41
CA GLU A 465 -16.62 28.23 -3.59
C GLU A 465 -16.07 28.39 -2.16
N GLU A 466 -15.65 27.32 -1.50
CA GLU A 466 -15.06 27.40 -0.15
C GLU A 466 -13.66 28.05 -0.16
N LEU A 467 -12.82 27.74 -1.16
CA LEU A 467 -11.48 28.31 -1.31
C LEU A 467 -11.50 29.78 -1.75
N GLU A 468 -12.47 30.21 -2.57
CA GLU A 468 -12.63 31.59 -3.02
C GLU A 468 -12.93 32.57 -1.86
N LYS A 469 -13.40 32.07 -0.71
CA LYS A 469 -13.58 32.86 0.52
C LYS A 469 -12.24 33.36 1.10
N ILE A 470 -11.10 32.80 0.68
CA ILE A 470 -9.77 33.10 1.23
C ILE A 470 -8.69 33.42 0.18
N ALA A 471 -8.92 33.09 -1.09
CA ALA A 471 -7.97 33.20 -2.19
C ALA A 471 -8.66 33.46 -3.52
N VAL A 472 -7.90 33.72 -4.58
CA VAL A 472 -8.35 33.55 -5.97
C VAL A 472 -8.01 32.13 -6.39
N VAL A 473 -8.94 31.42 -7.03
CA VAL A 473 -8.81 30.00 -7.36
C VAL A 473 -8.92 29.80 -8.87
N ASN A 474 -7.95 29.12 -9.47
CA ASN A 474 -7.99 28.69 -10.86
C ASN A 474 -8.09 27.16 -10.91
N LEU A 475 -9.16 26.63 -11.50
CA LEU A 475 -9.35 25.19 -11.70
C LEU A 475 -8.95 24.80 -13.13
N LEU A 476 -8.04 23.84 -13.26
CA LEU A 476 -7.47 23.38 -14.53
C LEU A 476 -7.61 21.86 -14.67
N GLN A 477 -8.58 21.43 -15.48
CA GLN A 477 -8.84 20.02 -15.78
C GLN A 477 -7.92 19.49 -16.89
N HIS A 478 -8.01 18.19 -17.17
CA HIS A 478 -7.29 17.51 -18.25
C HIS A 478 -5.77 17.70 -18.18
N ARG A 479 -5.21 17.50 -16.98
CA ARG A 479 -3.77 17.52 -16.71
C ARG A 479 -3.25 16.12 -16.43
N SER A 480 -2.00 15.89 -16.79
CA SER A 480 -1.28 14.65 -16.54
C SER A 480 -0.09 14.90 -15.63
N ILE A 481 0.15 14.02 -14.67
CA ILE A 481 1.39 13.95 -13.90
C ILE A 481 2.29 12.91 -14.55
N ILE A 482 3.48 13.34 -14.97
CA ILE A 482 4.60 12.47 -15.34
C ILE A 482 5.54 12.41 -14.13
N SER A 483 5.65 11.25 -13.52
CA SER A 483 6.57 11.00 -12.40
C SER A 483 7.81 10.26 -12.89
N LEU A 484 8.97 10.88 -12.68
CA LEU A 484 10.29 10.32 -12.94
C LEU A 484 10.81 9.70 -11.65
N ILE A 485 10.88 8.36 -11.60
CA ILE A 485 11.45 7.62 -10.46
C ILE A 485 12.89 7.26 -10.79
N GLY A 486 13.85 7.68 -9.97
CA GLY A 486 15.27 7.46 -10.23
C GLY A 486 16.20 7.77 -9.06
N ASN A 487 17.50 7.72 -9.34
CA ASN A 487 18.54 7.97 -8.35
C ASN A 487 18.62 9.46 -7.99
N VAL A 488 18.13 9.82 -6.79
CA VAL A 488 18.12 11.20 -6.28
C VAL A 488 19.52 11.84 -6.25
N GLN A 489 20.59 11.05 -6.12
CA GLN A 489 21.98 11.54 -6.17
C GLN A 489 22.37 12.07 -7.56
N ARG A 490 21.63 11.70 -8.62
CA ARG A 490 21.79 12.15 -10.01
C ARG A 490 20.65 13.08 -10.44
N SER A 491 19.88 13.64 -9.51
CA SER A 491 18.71 14.48 -9.79
C SER A 491 18.96 15.63 -10.77
N SER A 492 20.09 16.35 -10.67
CA SER A 492 20.44 17.41 -11.62
C SER A 492 20.56 16.92 -13.08
N LEU A 493 21.19 15.76 -13.30
CA LEU A 493 21.32 15.12 -14.61
C LEU A 493 19.96 14.66 -15.15
N ILE A 494 19.11 14.11 -14.28
CA ILE A 494 17.75 13.68 -14.64
C ILE A 494 16.92 14.90 -15.06
N LEU A 495 16.97 15.99 -14.29
CA LEU A 495 16.25 17.23 -14.60
C LEU A 495 16.74 17.88 -15.90
N GLU A 496 18.06 18.03 -16.08
CA GLU A 496 18.65 18.57 -17.31
C GLU A 496 18.18 17.81 -18.55
N LYS A 497 18.34 16.48 -18.55
CA LYS A 497 17.96 15.62 -19.67
C LYS A 497 16.45 15.64 -19.91
N ALA A 498 15.64 15.57 -18.86
CA ALA A 498 14.17 15.63 -18.99
C ALA A 498 13.69 16.98 -19.57
N PHE A 499 14.15 18.11 -19.04
CA PHE A 499 13.75 19.43 -19.54
C PHE A 499 14.28 19.72 -20.95
N HIS A 500 15.45 19.19 -21.32
CA HIS A 500 15.94 19.24 -22.70
C HIS A 500 15.00 18.51 -23.67
N VAL A 501 14.57 17.29 -23.34
CA VAL A 501 13.63 16.50 -24.15
C VAL A 501 12.27 17.19 -24.27
N LEU A 502 11.71 17.67 -23.16
CA LEU A 502 10.41 18.34 -23.15
C LEU A 502 10.44 19.64 -23.96
N ARG A 503 11.50 20.46 -23.80
CA ARG A 503 11.71 21.68 -24.60
C ARG A 503 11.81 21.38 -26.10
N THR A 504 12.53 20.32 -26.47
CA THR A 504 12.69 19.91 -27.89
C THR A 504 11.37 19.45 -28.51
N ASN A 505 10.45 18.90 -27.70
CA ASN A 505 9.09 18.56 -28.11
C ASN A 505 8.09 19.73 -28.01
N GLY A 506 8.52 20.93 -27.60
CA GLY A 506 7.65 22.11 -27.44
C GLY A 506 6.72 22.05 -26.22
N VAL A 507 6.98 21.16 -25.26
CA VAL A 507 6.13 20.90 -24.10
C VAL A 507 6.42 21.90 -22.98
N ASN A 508 5.37 22.50 -22.44
CA ASN A 508 5.45 23.42 -21.31
C ASN A 508 5.00 22.73 -20.01
N VAL A 509 5.95 22.47 -19.11
CA VAL A 509 5.65 21.98 -17.75
C VAL A 509 5.00 23.08 -16.93
N GLN A 510 3.85 22.79 -16.34
CA GLN A 510 3.00 23.78 -15.66
C GLN A 510 3.25 23.82 -14.15
N MET A 511 3.67 22.70 -13.57
CA MET A 511 3.97 22.54 -12.15
C MET A 511 5.04 21.46 -11.99
N ILE A 512 5.95 21.67 -11.03
CA ILE A 512 7.04 20.75 -10.68
C ILE A 512 6.95 20.50 -9.18
N SER A 513 7.10 19.25 -8.75
CA SER A 513 7.21 18.90 -7.34
C SER A 513 8.26 17.82 -7.13
N GLN A 514 9.20 18.08 -6.21
CA GLN A 514 10.24 17.15 -5.79
C GLN A 514 10.40 17.26 -4.26
N GLY A 515 10.36 16.11 -3.57
CA GLY A 515 10.55 16.04 -2.12
C GLY A 515 12.03 15.98 -1.73
N ALA A 516 12.38 16.50 -0.55
CA ALA A 516 13.76 16.67 -0.08
C ALA A 516 14.63 15.38 -0.04
N SER A 517 14.01 14.21 0.07
CA SER A 517 14.71 12.91 0.14
C SER A 517 14.08 11.83 -0.75
N LYS A 518 13.23 12.21 -1.72
CA LYS A 518 12.47 11.26 -2.53
C LYS A 518 13.16 10.95 -3.85
N VAL A 519 13.00 9.69 -4.28
CA VAL A 519 13.38 9.18 -5.61
C VAL A 519 12.44 9.65 -6.73
N ASN A 520 11.37 10.38 -6.40
CA ASN A 520 10.35 10.88 -7.31
C ASN A 520 10.52 12.38 -7.65
N ILE A 521 10.40 12.70 -8.93
CA ILE A 521 10.21 14.05 -9.47
C ILE A 521 8.91 14.04 -10.29
N SER A 522 7.91 14.82 -9.89
CA SER A 522 6.62 14.91 -10.58
C SER A 522 6.52 16.19 -11.41
N LEU A 523 6.16 16.04 -12.69
CA LEU A 523 6.01 17.12 -13.68
C LEU A 523 4.56 17.11 -14.20
N ILE A 524 3.88 18.25 -14.15
CA ILE A 524 2.51 18.38 -14.66
C ILE A 524 2.53 18.96 -16.08
N VAL A 525 1.86 18.29 -17.01
CA VAL A 525 1.69 18.67 -18.42
C VAL A 525 0.21 18.58 -18.82
N ASN A 526 -0.14 18.99 -20.05
CA ASN A 526 -1.50 18.76 -20.56
C ASN A 526 -1.72 17.27 -20.87
N ASP A 527 -2.95 16.75 -20.71
CA ASP A 527 -3.26 15.35 -21.03
C ASP A 527 -2.97 15.01 -22.51
N SER A 528 -3.16 15.97 -23.42
CA SER A 528 -3.03 15.78 -24.88
C SER A 528 -1.59 15.52 -25.35
N GLU A 529 -0.58 15.96 -24.60
CA GLU A 529 0.85 15.80 -24.94
C GLU A 529 1.52 14.70 -24.10
N ALA A 530 0.86 14.21 -23.06
CA ALA A 530 1.51 13.41 -22.02
C ALA A 530 2.07 12.06 -22.50
N GLU A 531 1.40 11.37 -23.42
CA GLU A 531 1.95 10.14 -24.03
C GLU A 531 3.22 10.41 -24.83
N GLN A 532 3.22 11.48 -25.64
CA GLN A 532 4.39 11.86 -26.44
C GLN A 532 5.58 12.19 -25.53
N CYS A 533 5.32 12.90 -24.41
CA CYS A 533 6.32 13.17 -23.39
C CYS A 533 6.91 11.87 -22.82
N VAL A 534 6.07 10.90 -22.43
CA VAL A 534 6.54 9.62 -21.88
C VAL A 534 7.38 8.86 -22.90
N ARG A 535 6.97 8.78 -24.17
CA ARG A 535 7.73 8.10 -25.23
C ARG A 535 9.09 8.79 -25.49
N ALA A 536 9.10 10.11 -25.60
CA ALA A 536 10.32 10.87 -25.84
C ALA A 536 11.29 10.81 -24.64
N LEU A 537 10.78 10.86 -23.42
CA LEU A 537 11.57 10.69 -22.20
C LEU A 537 12.12 9.26 -22.10
N HIS A 538 11.31 8.23 -22.37
CA HIS A 538 11.75 6.84 -22.29
C HIS A 538 12.89 6.55 -23.29
N SER A 539 12.71 6.87 -24.57
CA SER A 539 13.77 6.71 -25.59
C SER A 539 15.04 7.51 -25.24
N SER A 540 14.89 8.71 -24.70
CA SER A 540 16.04 9.47 -24.20
C SER A 540 16.74 8.78 -23.02
N PHE A 541 16.02 8.24 -22.04
CA PHE A 541 16.63 7.71 -20.81
C PHE A 541 17.12 6.26 -20.91
N PHE A 542 16.50 5.43 -21.74
CA PHE A 542 16.74 3.97 -21.77
C PHE A 542 17.31 3.46 -23.11
N GLU A 543 17.03 4.10 -24.25
CA GLU A 543 17.53 3.63 -25.57
C GLU A 543 18.82 4.30 -26.03
N SER A 544 19.05 5.56 -25.64
CA SER A 544 20.23 6.33 -26.08
C SER A 544 21.39 6.22 -25.08
N ASP A 545 22.55 5.77 -25.59
CA ASP A 545 23.76 5.52 -24.82
C ASP A 545 24.15 6.74 -23.97
N ILE A 546 24.18 6.54 -22.65
CA ILE A 546 24.45 7.60 -21.65
C ILE A 546 25.84 8.23 -21.86
N SER A 547 26.74 7.58 -22.59
CA SER A 547 28.09 8.06 -22.89
C SER A 547 28.14 9.39 -23.65
N GLU A 548 27.20 9.67 -24.57
CA GLU A 548 27.33 10.84 -25.47
C GLU A 548 27.33 12.19 -24.72
N LEU A 549 26.59 12.30 -23.61
CA LEU A 549 26.54 13.51 -22.79
C LEU A 549 27.74 13.66 -21.85
N VAL A 550 28.36 12.55 -21.40
CA VAL A 550 29.56 12.60 -20.54
C VAL A 550 30.79 13.05 -21.34
N SER A 551 30.84 12.76 -22.64
CA SER A 551 31.88 13.24 -23.56
C SER A 551 31.79 14.73 -23.94
N GLY A 552 30.73 15.45 -23.54
CA GLY A 552 30.49 16.84 -23.96
C GLY A 552 31.44 17.91 -23.38
N ASN A 553 32.16 17.61 -22.28
CA ASN A 553 33.04 18.57 -21.62
C ASN A 553 34.45 18.68 -22.28
N GLY A 554 34.48 18.87 -23.59
CA GLY A 554 35.69 19.12 -24.37
C GLY A 554 35.94 20.61 -24.62
N SER A 555 37.10 21.11 -24.17
CA SER A 555 37.69 22.43 -24.49
C SER A 555 36.83 23.67 -24.21
N ILE A 556 37.00 24.23 -23.00
CA ILE A 556 36.90 25.68 -22.79
C ILE A 556 38.19 26.29 -23.35
N ASP A 557 38.11 27.01 -24.48
CA ASP A 557 39.23 27.75 -25.03
C ASP A 557 38.89 29.24 -25.24
N GLY A 558 39.61 30.11 -24.52
CA GLY A 558 39.97 31.43 -25.02
C GLY A 558 38.99 32.60 -24.93
N TRP A 559 38.41 32.91 -23.76
CA TRP A 559 37.88 34.27 -23.54
C TRP A 559 39.05 35.24 -23.24
N LYS A 560 39.49 36.00 -24.26
CA LYS A 560 40.46 37.10 -24.08
C LYS A 560 39.71 38.40 -23.73
N PRO A 561 40.15 39.16 -22.72
CA PRO A 561 39.56 40.46 -22.40
C PRO A 561 40.15 41.58 -23.27
N THR A 562 39.25 42.44 -23.76
CA THR A 562 39.50 43.82 -24.21
C THR A 562 38.31 44.68 -23.82
#